data_AF-A0A4Q6ATZ6-F1
#
_entry.id   AF-A0A4Q6ATZ6-F1
#
_cell.length_a   1.000
_cell.length_b   1.000
_cell.length_c   1.000
_cell.angle_alpha   90.00
_cell.angle_beta   90.00
_cell.angle_gamma   90.00
#
_symmetry.space_group_name_H-M   'P 1'
#
loop_
_entity.id
_entity.type
_entity.pdbx_description
1 polymer ?
#
loop_
_entity_poly.entity_id
_entity_poly.type
_entity_poly.pdbx_seq_one_letter_code
_entity_poly.pdbx_strand_id
1 'polypeptide(L)'
;MSSFKSQTEQDIQSTQHMKVEVDINFPRFLEEFEKLEKREADLLLKTLSRIETMTWNDIYRSSSKTAGEKRGINYEPLDSSDRDQSIATIRVTLRFRARVCRDRRKMILISLHPDHDSAYTED
;
A
#
# COMPACT_ATOMS: atom_id res chain seq x y z
N MET A 1 -8.19 22.29 -28.09
CA MET A 1 -8.45 20.84 -28.04
C MET A 1 -8.69 20.48 -26.58
N SER A 2 -9.97 20.39 -26.19
CA SER A 2 -10.38 20.19 -24.79
C SER A 2 -10.24 18.72 -24.42
N SER A 3 -9.53 18.47 -23.32
CA SER A 3 -9.16 17.13 -22.86
C SER A 3 -10.37 16.44 -22.21
N PHE A 4 -10.92 15.42 -22.86
CA PHE A 4 -11.85 14.49 -22.23
C PHE A 4 -11.03 13.61 -21.28
N LYS A 5 -10.87 14.04 -20.02
CA LYS A 5 -10.43 13.13 -18.96
C LYS A 5 -11.45 12.01 -18.84
N SER A 6 -11.01 10.76 -18.97
CA SER A 6 -11.84 9.57 -18.79
C SER A 6 -12.59 9.65 -17.46
N GLN A 7 -13.87 9.23 -17.43
CA GLN A 7 -14.71 9.24 -16.22
C GLN A 7 -13.98 8.64 -15.00
N THR A 8 -13.23 7.56 -15.22
CA THR A 8 -12.39 6.89 -14.22
C THR A 8 -11.35 7.81 -13.57
N GLU A 9 -10.71 8.70 -14.33
CA GLU A 9 -9.70 9.63 -13.81
C GLU A 9 -10.34 10.72 -12.94
N GLN A 10 -11.53 11.19 -13.31
CA GLN A 10 -12.28 12.17 -12.51
C GLN A 10 -12.78 11.57 -11.20
N ASP A 11 -13.28 10.32 -11.23
CA ASP A 11 -13.68 9.57 -10.04
C ASP A 11 -12.50 9.39 -9.07
N ILE A 12 -11.31 9.03 -9.57
CA ILE A 12 -10.14 8.83 -8.71
C ILE A 12 -9.64 10.14 -8.10
N GLN A 13 -9.67 11.26 -8.83
CA GLN A 13 -9.34 12.57 -8.25
C GLN A 13 -10.34 12.96 -7.14
N SER A 14 -11.63 12.70 -7.33
CA SER A 14 -12.68 13.03 -6.34
C SER A 14 -12.48 12.34 -4.98
N THR A 15 -11.92 11.12 -4.97
CA THR A 15 -11.75 10.32 -3.74
C THR A 15 -10.45 10.61 -3.00
N GLN A 16 -9.61 11.53 -3.49
CA GLN A 16 -8.29 11.77 -2.93
C GLN A 16 -8.31 12.31 -1.49
N HIS A 17 -9.40 13.00 -1.12
CA HIS A 17 -9.61 13.57 0.21
C HIS A 17 -10.52 12.73 1.11
N MET A 18 -10.97 11.57 0.64
CA MET A 18 -11.75 10.63 1.44
C MET A 18 -10.81 9.71 2.24
N LYS A 19 -11.30 9.20 3.37
CA LYS A 19 -10.58 8.15 4.11
C LYS A 19 -10.47 6.89 3.25
N VAL A 20 -9.26 6.32 3.26
CA VAL A 20 -8.96 5.09 2.53
C VAL A 20 -9.71 3.91 3.13
N GLU A 21 -10.23 3.05 2.27
CA GLU A 21 -10.76 1.75 2.64
C GLU A 21 -9.71 0.69 2.27
N VAL A 22 -9.39 -0.21 3.19
CA VAL A 22 -8.45 -1.29 2.90
C VAL A 22 -9.21 -2.51 2.39
N ASP A 23 -8.80 -3.06 1.25
CA ASP A 23 -9.38 -4.27 0.66
C ASP A 23 -8.36 -5.41 0.71
N ILE A 24 -8.68 -6.43 1.52
CA ILE A 24 -7.85 -7.61 1.79
C ILE A 24 -8.30 -8.86 1.02
N ASN A 25 -9.27 -8.75 0.12
CA ASN A 25 -9.91 -9.92 -0.48
C ASN A 25 -9.13 -10.54 -1.66
N PHE A 26 -7.93 -10.05 -1.94
CA PHE A 26 -7.13 -10.57 -3.05
C PHE A 26 -6.59 -11.97 -2.69
N PRO A 27 -6.85 -13.02 -3.50
CA PRO A 27 -6.52 -14.40 -3.12
C PRO A 27 -5.06 -14.62 -2.73
N ARG A 28 -4.13 -14.06 -3.51
CA ARG A 28 -2.70 -14.14 -3.21
C ARG A 28 -2.34 -13.50 -1.86
N PHE A 29 -2.93 -12.36 -1.55
CA PHE A 29 -2.70 -11.70 -0.27
C PHE A 29 -3.16 -12.60 0.89
N LEU A 30 -4.32 -13.24 0.78
CA LEU A 30 -4.84 -14.13 1.82
C LEU A 30 -3.91 -15.33 2.05
N GLU A 31 -3.46 -15.98 0.97
CA GLU A 31 -2.51 -17.10 1.04
C GLU A 31 -1.16 -16.73 1.68
N GLU A 32 -0.68 -15.50 1.45
CA GLU A 32 0.57 -15.00 2.03
C GLU A 32 0.36 -14.49 3.47
N PHE A 33 -0.81 -13.93 3.78
CA PHE A 33 -1.17 -13.48 5.13
C PHE A 33 -1.23 -14.64 6.12
N GLU A 34 -1.78 -15.78 5.70
CA GLU A 34 -1.83 -17.00 6.51
C GLU A 34 -0.46 -17.58 6.87
N LYS A 35 0.59 -17.21 6.11
CA LYS A 35 1.96 -17.69 6.34
C LYS A 35 2.79 -16.75 7.20
N LEU A 36 2.28 -15.56 7.53
CA LEU A 36 2.99 -14.60 8.37
C LEU A 36 3.17 -15.12 9.78
N GLU A 37 4.32 -14.77 10.37
CA GLU A 37 4.47 -14.91 11.81
C GLU A 37 3.51 -13.95 12.53
N LYS A 38 3.10 -14.32 13.75
CA LYS A 38 2.20 -13.50 14.57
C LYS A 38 2.65 -12.04 14.66
N ARG A 39 3.95 -11.82 14.85
CA ARG A 39 4.52 -10.47 14.97
C ARG A 39 4.39 -9.67 13.67
N GLU A 40 4.56 -10.32 12.53
CA GLU A 40 4.44 -9.68 11.22
C GLU A 40 2.98 -9.36 10.91
N ALA A 41 2.06 -10.28 11.22
CA ALA A 41 0.62 -10.04 11.11
C ALA A 41 0.19 -8.84 11.98
N ASP A 42 0.64 -8.78 13.24
CA ASP A 42 0.36 -7.65 14.14
C ASP A 42 0.86 -6.30 13.57
N LEU A 43 2.05 -6.30 12.96
CA LEU A 43 2.64 -5.10 12.35
C LEU A 43 1.89 -4.68 11.08
N LEU A 44 1.48 -5.65 10.26
CA LEU A 44 0.65 -5.40 9.09
C LEU A 44 -0.70 -4.81 9.52
N LEU A 45 -1.43 -5.44 10.44
CA LEU A 45 -2.74 -4.96 10.92
C LEU A 45 -2.67 -3.55 11.51
N LYS A 46 -1.62 -3.23 12.28
CA LYS A 46 -1.38 -1.86 12.78
C LYS A 46 -1.16 -0.86 11.64
N THR A 47 -0.44 -1.28 10.59
CA THR A 47 -0.20 -0.45 9.40
C THR A 47 -1.49 -0.22 8.62
N LEU A 48 -2.30 -1.26 8.41
CA LEU A 48 -3.61 -1.17 7.74
C LEU A 48 -4.56 -0.26 8.53
N SER A 49 -4.67 -0.46 9.85
CA SER A 49 -5.49 0.39 10.73
C SER A 49 -5.09 1.86 10.63
N ARG A 50 -3.78 2.15 10.56
CA ARG A 50 -3.29 3.51 10.35
C ARG A 50 -3.70 4.05 8.98
N ILE A 51 -3.59 3.26 7.92
CA ILE A 51 -3.97 3.66 6.55
C ILE A 51 -5.45 4.05 6.48
N GLU A 52 -6.33 3.32 7.16
CA GLU A 52 -7.77 3.65 7.19
C GLU A 52 -8.05 5.01 7.85
N THR A 53 -7.15 5.49 8.72
CA THR A 53 -7.22 6.85 9.28
C THR A 53 -6.66 7.93 8.35
N MET A 54 -6.15 7.59 7.17
CA MET A 54 -5.51 8.52 6.24
C MET A 54 -6.36 8.76 4.99
N THR A 55 -6.15 9.89 4.33
CA THR A 55 -6.62 10.12 2.95
C THR A 55 -5.53 9.71 1.95
N TRP A 56 -5.89 9.52 0.69
CA TRP A 56 -4.88 9.29 -0.37
C TRP A 56 -3.89 10.45 -0.49
N ASN A 57 -4.35 11.70 -0.30
CA ASN A 57 -3.47 12.87 -0.22
C ASN A 57 -2.43 12.74 0.92
N ASP A 58 -2.85 12.27 2.10
CA ASP A 58 -1.92 12.04 3.23
C ASP A 58 -0.92 10.94 2.92
N ILE A 59 -1.36 9.85 2.29
CA ILE A 59 -0.49 8.72 1.90
C ILE A 59 0.58 9.19 0.91
N TYR A 60 0.19 9.91 -0.15
CA TYR A 60 1.12 10.45 -1.13
C TYR A 60 2.10 11.45 -0.53
N ARG A 61 1.65 12.31 0.39
CA ARG A 61 2.52 13.25 1.12
C ARG A 61 3.46 12.56 2.11
N SER A 62 3.04 11.43 2.67
CA SER A 62 3.86 10.64 3.59
C SER A 62 5.01 9.90 2.88
N SER A 63 5.05 9.91 1.55
CA SER A 63 6.09 9.21 0.78
C SER A 63 7.30 10.11 0.60
N SER A 64 8.39 9.80 1.30
CA SER A 64 9.63 10.59 1.23
C SER A 64 10.38 10.29 -0.07
N LYS A 65 10.78 11.36 -0.78
CA LYS A 65 11.64 11.27 -1.98
C LYS A 65 13.13 11.16 -1.64
N THR A 66 13.50 11.39 -0.38
CA THR A 66 14.90 11.42 0.05
C THR A 66 15.33 10.05 0.58
N ALA A 67 16.35 9.46 -0.04
CA ALA A 67 16.96 8.23 0.44
C ALA A 67 17.51 8.46 1.87
N GLY A 68 17.05 7.66 2.83
CA GLY A 68 17.43 7.76 4.25
C GLY A 68 16.35 8.35 5.17
N GLU A 69 15.34 9.05 4.63
CA GLU A 69 14.27 9.68 5.42
C GLU A 69 12.89 9.08 5.12
N LYS A 70 12.83 7.78 4.83
CA LYS A 70 11.56 7.07 4.55
C LYS A 70 10.71 7.00 5.82
N ARG A 71 9.94 8.06 6.09
CA ARG A 71 8.94 8.16 7.16
C ARG A 71 7.57 7.78 6.58
N GLY A 72 6.65 7.28 7.41
CA GLY A 72 5.26 7.02 6.98
C GLY A 72 5.06 5.74 6.15
N ILE A 73 4.00 5.70 5.35
CA ILE A 73 3.56 4.53 4.57
C ILE A 73 4.45 4.26 3.36
N ASN A 74 5.12 5.30 2.85
CA ASN A 74 6.08 5.21 1.75
C ASN A 74 5.53 4.46 0.52
N TYR A 75 4.49 5.05 -0.08
CA TYR A 75 3.84 4.57 -1.30
C TYR A 75 4.75 4.84 -2.50
N GLU A 76 5.33 3.77 -3.06
CA GLU A 76 6.27 3.79 -4.17
C GLU A 76 5.65 3.08 -5.39
N PRO A 77 5.14 3.81 -6.40
CA PRO A 77 4.69 3.22 -7.66
C PRO A 77 5.81 2.43 -8.32
N LEU A 78 5.49 1.23 -8.82
CA LEU A 78 6.45 0.38 -9.54
C LEU A 78 6.57 0.77 -11.01
N ASP A 79 5.51 1.34 -11.59
CA ASP A 79 5.49 1.90 -12.93
C ASP A 79 5.25 3.41 -12.88
N SER A 80 5.87 4.16 -13.81
CA SER A 80 5.74 5.62 -13.90
C SER A 80 4.47 6.11 -14.61
N SER A 81 3.75 5.20 -15.26
CA SER A 81 2.47 5.46 -15.93
C SER A 81 1.31 5.39 -14.95
N ASP A 82 0.74 6.56 -14.65
CA ASP A 82 -0.42 6.81 -13.78
C ASP A 82 -0.41 6.21 -12.37
N ARG A 83 -0.23 7.08 -11.37
CA ARG A 83 -0.27 6.74 -9.92
C ARG A 83 -1.60 6.13 -9.47
N ASP A 84 -2.63 6.35 -10.27
CA ASP A 84 -4.02 6.05 -9.98
C ASP A 84 -4.46 4.67 -10.49
N GLN A 85 -3.64 4.00 -11.34
CA GLN A 85 -3.85 2.60 -11.77
C GLN A 85 -2.58 1.74 -11.69
N SER A 86 -1.44 2.30 -11.27
CA SER A 86 -0.20 1.55 -11.13
C SER A 86 -0.14 0.74 -9.84
N ILE A 87 0.48 -0.43 -9.94
CA ILE A 87 0.90 -1.20 -8.77
C ILE A 87 1.96 -0.37 -8.04
N ALA A 88 1.83 -0.27 -6.73
CA ALA A 88 2.79 0.37 -5.85
C ALA A 88 3.25 -0.60 -4.76
N THR A 89 4.30 -0.22 -4.06
CA THR A 89 4.68 -0.84 -2.79
C THR A 89 4.43 0.12 -1.64
N ILE A 90 3.99 -0.41 -0.51
CA ILE A 90 3.96 0.29 0.77
C ILE A 90 4.88 -0.39 1.77
N ARG A 91 5.33 0.38 2.74
CA ARG A 91 6.21 -0.08 3.80
C ARG A 91 5.42 -0.42 5.06
N VAL A 92 5.54 -1.66 5.51
CA VAL A 92 5.08 -2.11 6.84
C VAL A 92 6.22 -1.91 7.85
N THR A 93 7.42 -2.38 7.52
CA THR A 93 8.66 -2.14 8.28
C THR A 93 9.85 -1.90 7.35
N LEU A 94 11.07 -1.71 7.88
CA LEU A 94 12.26 -1.62 7.03
C LEU A 94 12.42 -2.85 6.11
N ARG A 95 12.00 -4.01 6.58
CA ARG A 95 12.19 -5.33 5.96
C ARG A 95 10.89 -5.93 5.40
N PHE A 96 9.73 -5.41 5.78
CA PHE A 96 8.44 -5.92 5.31
C PHE A 96 7.74 -4.90 4.40
N ARG A 97 7.49 -5.29 3.15
CA ARG A 97 6.69 -4.53 2.18
C ARG A 97 5.42 -5.27 1.76
N ALA A 98 4.43 -4.51 1.31
CA ALA A 98 3.25 -5.04 0.61
C ALA A 98 3.13 -4.39 -0.77
N ARG A 99 2.65 -5.14 -1.77
CA ARG A 99 2.23 -4.59 -3.07
C ARG A 99 0.76 -4.25 -3.01
N VAL A 100 0.41 -3.09 -3.55
CA VAL A 100 -0.96 -2.56 -3.51
C VAL A 100 -1.32 -1.91 -4.84
N CYS A 101 -2.61 -1.74 -5.10
CA CYS A 101 -3.09 -0.79 -6.09
C CYS A 101 -4.19 0.08 -5.50
N ARG A 102 -4.45 1.20 -6.16
CA ARG A 102 -5.56 2.11 -5.85
C ARG A 102 -6.72 1.82 -6.77
N ASP A 103 -7.91 1.68 -6.19
CA ASP A 103 -9.19 1.79 -6.91
C ASP A 103 -10.06 2.81 -6.18
N ARG A 104 -10.15 4.02 -6.75
CA ARG A 104 -10.86 5.16 -6.13
C ARG A 104 -10.41 5.38 -4.68
N ARG A 105 -11.27 5.10 -3.69
CA ARG A 105 -10.97 5.22 -2.26
C ARG A 105 -10.33 3.97 -1.65
N LYS A 106 -10.34 2.84 -2.36
CA LYS A 106 -9.83 1.56 -1.89
C LYS A 106 -8.34 1.41 -2.15
N MET A 107 -7.62 0.92 -1.15
CA MET A 107 -6.29 0.33 -1.30
C MET A 107 -6.44 -1.18 -1.30
N ILE A 108 -6.22 -1.81 -2.44
CA ILE A 108 -6.30 -3.26 -2.59
C ILE A 108 -4.92 -3.84 -2.29
N LEU A 109 -4.80 -4.73 -1.29
CA LEU A 109 -3.56 -5.47 -1.05
C LEU A 109 -3.46 -6.62 -2.05
N ILE A 110 -2.33 -6.71 -2.74
CA ILE A 110 -2.10 -7.70 -3.79
C ILE A 110 -1.20 -8.83 -3.29
N SER A 111 -0.09 -8.48 -2.62
CA SER A 111 0.87 -9.45 -2.10
C SER A 111 1.71 -8.89 -0.95
N LEU A 112 2.30 -9.78 -0.16
CA LEU A 112 3.14 -9.52 0.99
C LEU A 112 4.56 -10.02 0.74
N HIS A 113 5.53 -9.21 1.15
CA HIS A 113 6.96 -9.49 1.01
C HIS A 113 7.65 -9.18 2.35
N PRO A 114 7.40 -9.98 3.40
CA PRO A 114 8.27 -10.02 4.56
C PRO A 114 9.67 -10.50 4.13
N ASP A 115 10.71 -9.79 4.57
CA ASP A 115 12.10 -10.20 4.36
C ASP A 115 12.46 -11.22 5.45
N HIS A 116 12.13 -12.49 5.15
CA HIS A 116 12.59 -13.65 5.90
C HIS A 116 14.03 -13.96 5.47
N ASP A 117 14.96 -13.11 5.88
CA ASP A 117 16.36 -13.51 5.93
C ASP A 117 16.42 -14.61 7.01
N SER A 118 16.56 -15.85 6.58
CA SER A 118 16.60 -17.08 7.37
C SER A 118 17.34 -16.90 8.71
N ALA A 119 16.60 -16.68 9.80
CA ALA A 119 17.19 -16.47 11.14
C ALA A 119 16.34 -17.02 12.28
N TYR A 120 15.55 -18.06 12.02
CA TYR A 120 15.02 -18.91 13.08
C TYR A 120 15.24 -20.37 12.69
N THR A 121 16.51 -20.79 12.67
CA THR A 121 16.82 -22.11 13.21
C THR A 121 16.48 -22.05 14.69
N GLU A 122 15.40 -22.74 15.07
CA GLU A 122 14.98 -22.95 16.46
C GLU A 122 16.16 -23.55 17.27
N ASP A 123 16.48 -22.96 18.42
CA ASP A 123 17.31 -23.57 19.48
C ASP A 123 16.46 -24.56 20.30
#